data_AF-A0A416R0G7-F1
#
_entry.id   AF-A0A416R0G7-F1
#
_cell.length_a   1.000
_cell.length_b   1.000
_cell.length_c   1.000
_cell.angle_alpha   90.00
_cell.angle_beta   90.00
_cell.angle_gamma   90.00
#
_symmetry.space_group_name_H-M   'P 1'
#
loop_
_entity.id
_entity.type
_entity.pdbx_description
1 polymer ?
#
loop_
_entity_poly.entity_id
_entity_poly.type
_entity_poly.pdbx_seq_one_letter_code
_entity_poly.pdbx_strand_id
1 'polypeptide(L)'
;MKKLLSLLLALGVVCSLAGCAGSNDGSQSDASQSSSASASGSQTDGSQADGSQTDVQVMSYEEYMAAELDAQVTIEAYVQAKQSWWEDKATVYAQDEDGAYFLYNMVCSQEDYDKLVPGTCIRVTGYKTEWSGEVEIIDGTFEIVEGDTFVAEPLDVTSLLGTEELINHQNQLVDFKGLTVVAAGQDDAGNDVPFLYNWDGSGTQGDDLYFNVSVGDQTYTFTVESYLCDSSTEVYKAVEALEIGQVIDAQGFLYWYEGVNPHITSITVVE
;
A
#
# COMPACT_ATOMS: atom_id res chain seq x y z
N MET A 1 50.92 5.08 -3.29
CA MET A 1 51.28 3.66 -3.06
C MET A 1 50.76 3.23 -1.70
N LYS A 2 49.80 2.29 -1.67
CA LYS A 2 49.45 1.29 -0.62
C LYS A 2 49.31 1.82 0.84
N LYS A 3 48.23 1.60 1.58
CA LYS A 3 47.50 0.34 1.90
C LYS A 3 46.09 0.72 2.42
N LEU A 4 44.99 0.24 1.85
CA LEU A 4 44.27 -1.02 2.18
C LEU A 4 44.03 -1.23 3.70
N LEU A 5 42.82 -0.89 4.15
CA LEU A 5 42.21 -1.47 5.35
C LEU A 5 40.85 -2.07 4.94
N SER A 6 40.83 -3.38 4.77
CA SER A 6 39.62 -4.19 4.56
C SER A 6 39.02 -4.52 5.93
N LEU A 7 37.75 -4.22 6.14
CA LEU A 7 36.99 -4.65 7.30
C LEU A 7 36.20 -5.90 6.91
N LEU A 8 36.66 -7.07 7.37
CA LEU A 8 35.94 -8.33 7.25
C LEU A 8 34.78 -8.36 8.26
N LEU A 9 33.55 -8.49 7.77
CA LEU A 9 32.39 -8.87 8.56
C LEU A 9 32.29 -10.41 8.55
N ALA A 10 32.46 -11.02 9.72
CA ALA A 10 32.36 -12.46 9.90
C ALA A 10 30.90 -12.87 10.09
N LEU A 11 30.31 -13.56 9.11
CA LEU A 11 29.00 -14.20 9.24
C LEU A 11 29.21 -15.70 9.49
N GLY A 12 28.91 -16.15 10.71
CA GLY A 12 28.99 -17.55 11.11
C GLY A 12 27.72 -18.30 10.71
N VAL A 13 27.82 -19.17 9.70
CA VAL A 13 26.79 -20.17 9.40
C VAL A 13 27.15 -21.47 10.13
N VAL A 14 26.28 -21.90 11.05
CA VAL A 14 26.38 -23.21 11.71
C VAL A 14 25.47 -24.18 10.95
N CYS A 15 26.09 -25.03 10.12
CA CYS A 15 25.47 -26.26 9.64
C CYS A 15 25.65 -27.37 10.68
N SER A 16 24.56 -27.99 11.12
CA SER A 16 24.58 -29.26 11.85
C SER A 16 23.84 -30.31 11.03
N LEU A 17 24.57 -31.22 10.38
CA LEU A 17 24.05 -32.47 9.84
C LEU A 17 24.80 -33.64 10.48
N ALA A 18 24.06 -34.45 11.22
CA ALA A 18 24.29 -35.87 11.49
C ALA A 18 22.86 -36.41 11.77
N GLY A 19 22.29 -37.35 11.03
CA GLY A 19 22.86 -38.53 10.41
C GLY A 19 22.46 -39.74 11.25
N CYS A 20 21.54 -40.58 10.77
CA CYS A 20 21.65 -42.05 10.77
C CYS A 20 20.36 -42.72 10.28
N ALA A 21 20.59 -43.71 9.42
CA ALA A 21 19.63 -44.58 8.76
C ALA A 21 19.05 -45.65 9.70
N GLY A 22 17.92 -46.25 9.30
CA GLY A 22 17.34 -47.43 9.97
C GLY A 22 16.04 -47.93 9.33
N SER A 23 16.19 -48.81 8.36
CA SER A 23 15.26 -49.70 7.62
C SER A 23 13.87 -50.07 8.19
N ASN A 24 12.89 -50.03 7.28
CA ASN A 24 12.05 -51.14 6.77
C ASN A 24 11.07 -51.91 7.68
N ASP A 25 9.77 -51.67 7.48
CA ASP A 25 8.62 -52.61 7.35
C ASP A 25 7.35 -51.73 7.42
N GLY A 26 6.27 -51.86 6.66
CA GLY A 26 5.67 -52.96 5.92
C GLY A 26 4.15 -52.80 6.07
N SER A 27 3.40 -53.02 4.99
CA SER A 27 1.96 -53.38 4.96
C SER A 27 0.87 -52.28 5.01
N GLN A 28 0.44 -51.86 3.82
CA GLN A 28 -0.88 -52.15 3.19
C GLN A 28 -2.17 -52.23 4.05
N SER A 29 -3.20 -51.48 3.57
CA SER A 29 -4.67 -51.75 3.55
C SER A 29 -5.39 -51.96 4.89
N ASP A 30 -6.64 -51.56 5.15
CA ASP A 30 -7.82 -51.51 4.30
C ASP A 30 -8.94 -50.70 5.00
N ALA A 31 -10.02 -50.47 4.25
CA ALA A 31 -11.26 -49.77 4.54
C ALA A 31 -11.96 -50.07 5.89
N SER A 32 -12.83 -49.14 6.34
CA SER A 32 -14.30 -49.35 6.32
C SER A 32 -15.09 -48.24 7.01
N GLN A 33 -16.25 -47.98 6.40
CA GLN A 33 -17.40 -47.20 6.85
C GLN A 33 -17.95 -47.65 8.22
N SER A 34 -18.62 -46.77 8.96
CA SER A 34 -20.09 -46.80 9.14
C SER A 34 -20.59 -45.95 10.32
N SER A 35 -21.54 -45.07 9.98
CA SER A 35 -22.78 -44.63 10.65
C SER A 35 -22.98 -44.50 12.18
N SER A 36 -23.54 -43.33 12.51
CA SER A 36 -24.67 -43.02 13.41
C SER A 36 -24.66 -43.43 14.88
N ALA A 37 -24.86 -42.45 15.77
CA ALA A 37 -26.00 -42.40 16.68
C ALA A 37 -26.14 -41.01 17.34
N SER A 38 -27.38 -40.57 17.42
CA SER A 38 -27.88 -39.33 18.03
C SER A 38 -27.66 -39.24 19.53
N ALA A 39 -27.56 -38.01 20.05
CA ALA A 39 -27.95 -37.68 21.41
C ALA A 39 -28.74 -36.37 21.41
N SER A 40 -29.97 -36.46 21.91
CA SER A 40 -30.92 -35.38 22.10
C SER A 40 -30.72 -34.71 23.46
N GLY A 41 -31.02 -33.42 23.53
CA GLY A 41 -31.55 -32.79 24.75
C GLY A 41 -30.70 -31.67 25.31
N SER A 42 -31.14 -30.42 25.13
CA SER A 42 -31.86 -29.67 26.18
C SER A 42 -31.92 -28.19 25.82
N GLN A 43 -33.13 -27.64 25.88
CA GLN A 43 -33.38 -26.20 25.84
C GLN A 43 -32.60 -25.51 26.97
N THR A 44 -31.99 -24.39 26.65
CA THR A 44 -31.65 -23.38 27.65
C THR A 44 -32.15 -22.02 27.16
N ASP A 45 -32.72 -21.35 28.13
CA ASP A 45 -33.56 -20.18 28.12
C ASP A 45 -32.84 -18.91 27.63
N GLY A 46 -33.65 -17.91 27.29
CA GLY A 46 -33.28 -16.65 26.69
C GLY A 46 -32.11 -15.96 27.38
N SER A 47 -31.11 -15.62 26.58
CA SER A 47 -30.31 -14.43 26.78
C SER A 47 -30.36 -13.67 25.46
N GLN A 48 -31.35 -12.77 25.36
CA GLN A 48 -31.19 -11.59 24.53
C GLN A 48 -29.90 -10.94 24.98
N ALA A 49 -28.84 -11.12 24.21
CA ALA A 49 -27.73 -10.20 24.21
C ALA A 49 -28.33 -8.86 23.82
N ASP A 50 -28.57 -8.05 24.83
CA ASP A 50 -28.77 -6.62 24.68
C ASP A 50 -27.63 -6.14 23.78
N GLY A 51 -28.02 -5.68 22.58
CA GLY A 51 -27.11 -5.09 21.62
C GLY A 51 -26.59 -3.82 22.23
N SER A 52 -25.57 -3.95 23.09
CA SER A 52 -24.67 -2.87 23.42
C SER A 52 -23.95 -2.53 22.11
N GLN A 53 -24.59 -1.69 21.30
CA GLN A 53 -23.88 -0.71 20.51
C GLN A 53 -23.02 0.04 21.52
N THR A 54 -21.81 -0.49 21.74
CA THR A 54 -20.71 0.35 22.16
C THR A 54 -20.65 1.38 21.05
N ASP A 55 -21.04 2.61 21.35
CA ASP A 55 -20.78 3.73 20.43
C ASP A 55 -19.28 3.69 20.19
N VAL A 56 -18.89 3.13 19.05
CA VAL A 56 -17.51 3.06 18.64
C VAL A 56 -17.12 4.49 18.35
N GLN A 57 -16.26 5.05 19.19
CA GLN A 57 -15.84 6.43 19.05
C GLN A 57 -15.10 6.59 17.71
N VAL A 58 -15.68 7.38 16.81
CA VAL A 58 -15.00 7.83 15.59
C VAL A 58 -13.92 8.83 16.01
N MET A 59 -12.68 8.53 15.68
CA MET A 59 -11.52 9.36 15.95
C MET A 59 -11.42 10.48 14.91
N SER A 60 -11.03 11.68 15.36
CA SER A 60 -10.46 12.70 14.48
C SER A 60 -9.11 12.25 13.92
N TYR A 61 -8.64 12.91 12.86
CA TYR A 61 -7.32 12.63 12.29
C TYR A 61 -6.20 12.77 13.33
N GLU A 62 -6.24 13.81 14.18
CA GLU A 62 -5.25 14.01 15.25
C GLU A 62 -5.28 12.86 16.26
N GLU A 63 -6.46 12.39 16.66
CA GLU A 63 -6.61 11.25 17.58
C GLU A 63 -6.10 9.95 16.94
N TYR A 64 -6.40 9.71 15.66
CA TYR A 64 -5.87 8.57 14.91
C TYR A 64 -4.33 8.61 14.83
N MET A 65 -3.74 9.76 14.50
CA MET A 65 -2.29 9.91 14.43
C MET A 65 -1.61 9.78 15.80
N ALA A 66 -2.29 10.19 16.88
CA ALA A 66 -1.81 10.02 18.24
C ALA A 66 -2.02 8.60 18.80
N ALA A 67 -2.89 7.77 18.20
CA ALA A 67 -3.11 6.40 18.62
C ALA A 67 -1.83 5.56 18.52
N GLU A 68 -1.63 4.66 19.48
CA GLU A 68 -0.50 3.73 19.48
C GLU A 68 -0.59 2.78 18.28
N LEU A 69 0.56 2.32 17.78
CA LEU A 69 0.59 1.20 16.85
C LEU A 69 -0.07 -0.03 17.51
N ASP A 70 -0.66 -0.89 16.68
CA ASP A 70 -1.47 -2.07 17.06
C ASP A 70 -2.77 -1.74 17.83
N ALA A 71 -3.10 -0.46 18.03
CA ALA A 71 -4.38 -0.08 18.61
C ALA A 71 -5.52 -0.24 17.59
N GLN A 72 -6.69 -0.66 18.07
CA GLN A 72 -7.91 -0.60 17.27
C GLN A 72 -8.31 0.87 17.10
N VAL A 73 -8.60 1.25 15.87
CA VAL A 73 -8.98 2.61 15.48
C VAL A 73 -10.27 2.56 14.67
N THR A 74 -11.07 3.61 14.80
CA THR A 74 -12.27 3.82 13.98
C THR A 74 -12.26 5.23 13.45
N ILE A 75 -12.32 5.37 12.12
CA ILE A 75 -12.27 6.67 11.43
C ILE A 75 -13.45 6.79 10.47
N GLU A 76 -13.82 8.02 10.13
CA GLU A 76 -14.71 8.34 9.02
C GLU A 76 -13.93 9.20 8.03
N ALA A 77 -13.84 8.74 6.79
CA ALA A 77 -13.12 9.45 5.74
C ALA A 77 -13.75 9.16 4.37
N TYR A 78 -13.30 9.89 3.36
CA TYR A 78 -13.85 9.79 2.02
C TYR A 78 -12.89 9.09 1.09
N VAL A 79 -13.39 8.12 0.32
CA VAL A 79 -12.62 7.44 -0.71
C VAL A 79 -12.07 8.45 -1.70
N GLN A 80 -10.77 8.39 -1.98
CA GLN A 80 -10.11 9.21 -3.00
C GLN A 80 -9.70 8.37 -4.21
N ALA A 81 -9.18 7.17 -3.97
CA ALA A 81 -8.87 6.21 -5.02
C ALA A 81 -8.91 4.77 -4.51
N LYS A 82 -9.21 3.85 -5.43
CA LYS A 82 -9.10 2.41 -5.19
C LYS A 82 -7.76 1.95 -5.74
N GLN A 83 -6.86 1.50 -4.86
CA GLN A 83 -5.55 1.00 -5.28
C GLN A 83 -5.69 -0.43 -5.82
N SER A 84 -6.45 -1.29 -5.14
CA SER A 84 -6.52 -2.69 -5.55
C SER A 84 -7.72 -3.43 -4.98
N TRP A 85 -8.02 -4.58 -5.59
CA TRP A 85 -8.99 -5.54 -5.06
C TRP A 85 -8.65 -6.98 -5.43
N TRP A 86 -8.64 -7.87 -4.43
CA TRP A 86 -8.47 -9.31 -4.60
C TRP A 86 -9.02 -10.04 -3.38
N GLU A 87 -9.46 -11.29 -3.56
CA GLU A 87 -9.89 -12.17 -2.45
C GLU A 87 -10.83 -11.51 -1.41
N ASP A 88 -11.81 -10.72 -1.89
CA ASP A 88 -12.74 -9.96 -1.06
C ASP A 88 -12.06 -8.95 -0.11
N LYS A 89 -10.93 -8.38 -0.55
CA LYS A 89 -10.18 -7.33 0.13
C LYS A 89 -9.91 -6.18 -0.82
N ALA A 90 -10.02 -4.96 -0.31
CA ALA A 90 -9.71 -3.75 -1.03
C ALA A 90 -8.56 -3.00 -0.35
N THR A 91 -7.69 -2.38 -1.15
CA THR A 91 -6.81 -1.32 -0.67
C THR A 91 -7.25 0.02 -1.24
N VAL A 92 -7.41 1.01 -0.36
CA VAL A 92 -8.04 2.29 -0.70
C VAL A 92 -7.28 3.45 -0.06
N TYR A 93 -7.09 4.50 -0.85
CA TYR A 93 -6.73 5.82 -0.34
C TYR A 93 -8.00 6.53 0.11
N ALA A 94 -8.06 6.94 1.37
CA ALA A 94 -9.12 7.76 1.91
C ALA A 94 -8.56 9.05 2.52
N GLN A 95 -9.36 10.12 2.52
CA GLN A 95 -8.95 11.42 3.01
C GLN A 95 -10.16 12.19 3.55
N ASP A 96 -9.95 12.96 4.61
CA ASP A 96 -10.89 13.96 5.14
C ASP A 96 -10.26 15.37 5.03
N GLU A 97 -10.87 16.37 5.68
CA GLU A 97 -10.38 17.75 5.64
C GLU A 97 -9.03 17.94 6.37
N ASP A 98 -8.70 17.05 7.30
CA ASP A 98 -7.55 17.16 8.21
C ASP A 98 -6.37 16.28 7.79
N GLY A 99 -6.62 15.14 7.14
CA GLY A 99 -5.56 14.20 6.77
C GLY A 99 -6.04 12.99 5.95
N ALA A 100 -5.10 12.10 5.65
CA ALA A 100 -5.34 10.94 4.81
C ALA A 100 -4.95 9.61 5.48
N TYR A 101 -5.53 8.54 4.94
CA TYR A 101 -5.50 7.20 5.49
C TYR A 101 -5.24 6.20 4.36
N PHE A 102 -4.26 5.31 4.56
CA PHE A 102 -4.09 4.12 3.73
C PHE A 102 -4.83 2.96 4.36
N LEU A 103 -5.88 2.50 3.69
CA LEU A 103 -6.74 1.41 4.16
C LEU A 103 -6.28 0.13 3.47
N TYR A 104 -5.37 -0.61 4.09
CA TYR A 104 -4.73 -1.76 3.47
C TYR A 104 -5.55 -3.03 3.69
N ASN A 105 -5.92 -3.70 2.59
CA ASN A 105 -6.56 -5.01 2.61
C ASN A 105 -7.82 -5.11 3.50
N MET A 106 -8.63 -4.05 3.56
CA MET A 106 -9.89 -4.07 4.28
C MET A 106 -10.88 -5.03 3.64
N VAL A 107 -11.67 -5.74 4.46
CA VAL A 107 -12.70 -6.67 4.01
C VAL A 107 -13.72 -5.92 3.15
N CYS A 108 -13.86 -6.34 1.89
CA CYS A 108 -14.67 -5.65 0.91
C CYS A 108 -15.18 -6.62 -0.16
N SER A 109 -16.48 -6.89 -0.17
CA SER A 109 -17.11 -7.64 -1.25
C SER A 109 -16.97 -6.89 -2.59
N GLN A 110 -17.01 -7.60 -3.72
CA GLN A 110 -17.04 -6.93 -5.04
C GLN A 110 -18.19 -5.90 -5.15
N GLU A 111 -19.37 -6.24 -4.61
CA GLU A 111 -20.54 -5.35 -4.65
C GLU A 111 -20.28 -4.05 -3.90
N ASP A 112 -19.60 -4.11 -2.75
CA ASP A 112 -19.28 -2.91 -1.98
C ASP A 112 -18.10 -2.16 -2.58
N TYR A 113 -17.11 -2.86 -3.13
CA TYR A 113 -15.98 -2.26 -3.85
C TYR A 113 -16.42 -1.41 -5.05
N ASP A 114 -17.48 -1.84 -5.74
CA ASP A 114 -18.08 -1.08 -6.84
C ASP A 114 -18.74 0.23 -6.37
N LYS A 115 -19.12 0.33 -5.09
CA LYS A 115 -19.71 1.54 -4.47
C LYS A 115 -18.64 2.51 -3.93
N LEU A 116 -17.39 2.08 -3.79
CA LEU A 116 -16.27 2.91 -3.32
C LEU A 116 -15.75 3.83 -4.44
N VAL A 117 -16.56 4.81 -4.84
CA VAL A 117 -16.17 5.84 -5.81
C VAL A 117 -15.60 7.06 -5.08
N PRO A 118 -14.80 7.91 -5.75
CA PRO A 118 -14.30 9.14 -5.13
C PRO A 118 -15.43 9.97 -4.49
N GLY A 119 -15.24 10.35 -3.23
CA GLY A 119 -16.24 11.08 -2.44
C GLY A 119 -17.19 10.22 -1.62
N THR A 120 -17.19 8.88 -1.75
CA THR A 120 -17.98 8.00 -0.87
C THR A 120 -17.42 8.08 0.56
N CYS A 121 -18.26 8.49 1.51
CA CYS A 121 -17.93 8.45 2.93
C CYS A 121 -18.00 7.02 3.46
N ILE A 122 -16.94 6.60 4.15
CA ILE A 122 -16.85 5.28 4.79
C ILE A 122 -16.43 5.44 6.24
N ARG A 123 -17.08 4.68 7.13
CA ARG A 123 -16.61 4.46 8.49
C ARG A 123 -15.83 3.17 8.51
N VAL A 124 -14.55 3.24 8.86
CA VAL A 124 -13.65 2.08 8.87
C VAL A 124 -13.23 1.79 10.30
N THR A 125 -13.31 0.52 10.71
CA THR A 125 -12.74 0.03 11.97
C THR A 125 -11.69 -1.02 11.67
N GLY A 126 -10.48 -0.83 12.17
CA GLY A 126 -9.33 -1.73 11.93
C GLY A 126 -8.24 -1.51 12.97
N TYR A 127 -7.01 -1.87 12.64
CA TYR A 127 -5.84 -1.67 13.50
C TYR A 127 -4.82 -0.78 12.83
N LYS A 128 -4.32 0.22 13.57
CA LYS A 128 -3.24 1.08 13.09
C LYS A 128 -1.92 0.30 13.10
N THR A 129 -1.16 0.37 12.02
CA THR A 129 0.18 -0.21 11.94
C THR A 129 1.11 0.73 11.16
N GLU A 130 2.40 0.39 11.14
CA GLU A 130 3.41 1.04 10.32
C GLU A 130 4.19 -0.03 9.54
N TRP A 131 4.27 0.12 8.22
CA TRP A 131 5.05 -0.76 7.36
C TRP A 131 6.08 0.05 6.57
N SER A 132 7.38 -0.13 6.86
CA SER A 132 8.47 0.62 6.21
C SER A 132 8.28 2.16 6.25
N GLY A 133 7.66 2.68 7.31
CA GLY A 133 7.35 4.10 7.49
C GLY A 133 5.97 4.54 7.00
N GLU A 134 5.24 3.68 6.26
CA GLU A 134 3.87 3.91 5.83
C GLU A 134 2.90 3.68 6.99
N VAL A 135 2.11 4.70 7.35
CA VAL A 135 1.08 4.57 8.40
C VAL A 135 -0.23 4.13 7.78
N GLU A 136 -0.71 2.95 8.17
CA GLU A 136 -1.85 2.29 7.54
C GLU A 136 -2.85 1.71 8.55
N ILE A 137 -4.06 1.44 8.07
CA ILE A 137 -5.10 0.70 8.80
C ILE A 137 -5.26 -0.67 8.14
N ILE A 138 -4.98 -1.73 8.90
CA ILE A 138 -5.10 -3.13 8.47
C ILE A 138 -6.28 -3.83 9.14
N ASP A 139 -6.60 -5.03 8.65
CA ASP A 139 -7.68 -5.88 9.15
C ASP A 139 -9.02 -5.12 9.30
N GLY A 140 -9.22 -4.15 8.40
CA GLY A 140 -10.34 -3.23 8.44
C GLY A 140 -11.66 -3.86 7.99
N THR A 141 -12.75 -3.46 8.63
CA THR A 141 -14.10 -3.56 8.07
C THR A 141 -14.68 -2.16 7.92
N PHE A 142 -15.66 -1.99 7.04
CA PHE A 142 -16.27 -0.68 6.83
C PHE A 142 -17.77 -0.75 6.64
N GLU A 143 -18.41 0.39 6.85
CA GLU A 143 -19.77 0.68 6.39
C GLU A 143 -19.76 1.98 5.58
N ILE A 144 -20.62 2.06 4.56
CA ILE A 144 -20.83 3.30 3.81
C ILE A 144 -21.74 4.19 4.67
N VAL A 145 -21.30 5.41 4.91
CA VAL A 145 -22.06 6.40 5.67
C VAL A 145 -22.77 7.32 4.68
N GLU A 146 -24.10 7.35 4.75
CA GLU A 146 -24.91 8.25 3.94
C GLU A 146 -24.70 9.71 4.40
N GLY A 147 -24.39 10.62 3.48
CA GLY A 147 -24.15 12.01 3.83
C GLY A 147 -23.52 12.83 2.74
N ASP A 148 -22.81 13.88 3.16
CA ASP A 148 -22.03 14.73 2.27
C ASP A 148 -20.91 13.92 1.60
N THR A 149 -20.36 14.47 0.52
CA THR A 149 -19.25 13.86 -0.23
C THR A 149 -18.07 14.83 -0.23
N PHE A 150 -16.85 14.31 -0.13
CA PHE A 150 -15.64 15.10 -0.19
C PHE A 150 -14.59 14.44 -1.09
N VAL A 151 -14.06 15.22 -2.03
CA VAL A 151 -12.91 14.85 -2.85
C VAL A 151 -11.83 15.88 -2.57
N ALA A 152 -10.65 15.42 -2.17
CA ALA A 152 -9.55 16.30 -1.82
C ALA A 152 -9.04 17.03 -3.06
N GLU A 153 -8.72 18.32 -2.89
CA GLU A 153 -7.86 19.03 -3.85
C GLU A 153 -6.40 18.65 -3.55
N PRO A 154 -5.56 18.44 -4.59
CA PRO A 154 -4.18 18.05 -4.38
C PRO A 154 -3.39 19.13 -3.66
N LEU A 155 -2.60 18.74 -2.65
CA LEU A 155 -1.68 19.63 -1.94
C LEU A 155 -0.34 19.71 -2.69
N ASP A 156 0.10 20.90 -3.07
CA ASP A 156 1.43 21.09 -3.65
C ASP A 156 2.52 20.94 -2.57
N VAL A 157 3.21 19.80 -2.62
CA VAL A 157 4.27 19.44 -1.66
C VAL A 157 5.66 19.54 -2.28
N THR A 158 5.80 20.15 -3.46
CA THR A 158 7.08 20.25 -4.20
C THR A 158 8.20 20.82 -3.31
N SER A 159 7.88 21.87 -2.54
CA SER A 159 8.85 22.54 -1.67
C SER A 159 9.23 21.73 -0.41
N LEU A 160 8.48 20.69 -0.09
CA LEU A 160 8.71 19.81 1.05
C LEU A 160 9.61 18.61 0.70
N LEU A 161 9.89 18.36 -0.59
CA LEU A 161 10.82 17.32 -1.03
C LEU A 161 12.18 17.47 -0.34
N GLY A 162 12.64 16.39 0.31
CA GLY A 162 13.89 16.36 1.06
C GLY A 162 13.83 16.97 2.47
N THR A 163 12.67 17.43 2.93
CA THR A 163 12.46 17.93 4.29
C THR A 163 11.92 16.83 5.22
N GLU A 164 12.08 17.03 6.53
CA GLU A 164 11.47 16.17 7.56
C GLU A 164 9.95 16.41 7.69
N GLU A 165 9.41 17.47 7.08
CA GLU A 165 8.00 17.85 7.20
C GLU A 165 7.10 17.09 6.19
N LEU A 166 7.66 16.63 5.07
CA LEU A 166 6.91 15.95 4.00
C LEU A 166 6.14 14.73 4.51
N ILE A 167 6.73 13.98 5.45
CA ILE A 167 6.13 12.76 5.98
C ILE A 167 4.83 13.00 6.75
N ASN A 168 4.57 14.23 7.21
CA ASN A 168 3.31 14.60 7.86
C ASN A 168 2.13 14.66 6.89
N HIS A 169 2.39 14.57 5.59
CA HIS A 169 1.40 14.59 4.52
C HIS A 169 1.17 13.21 3.89
N GLN A 170 1.65 12.14 4.55
CA GLN A 170 1.48 10.76 4.06
C GLN A 170 0.03 10.49 3.63
N ASN A 171 -0.10 9.71 2.55
CA ASN A 171 -1.37 9.29 1.95
C ASN A 171 -2.24 10.37 1.33
N GLN A 172 -1.92 11.65 1.52
CA GLN A 172 -2.70 12.73 0.93
C GLN A 172 -2.56 12.70 -0.59
N LEU A 173 -3.61 13.15 -1.27
CA LEU A 173 -3.52 13.54 -2.67
C LEU A 173 -2.61 14.78 -2.77
N VAL A 174 -1.56 14.69 -3.58
CA VAL A 174 -0.51 15.71 -3.68
C VAL A 174 -0.12 16.01 -5.12
N ASP A 175 0.38 17.23 -5.31
CA ASP A 175 1.04 17.71 -6.52
C ASP A 175 2.54 17.90 -6.30
N PHE A 176 3.30 17.62 -7.35
CA PHE A 176 4.71 17.94 -7.49
C PHE A 176 4.92 18.67 -8.82
N LYS A 177 5.59 19.82 -8.81
CA LYS A 177 5.67 20.70 -9.97
C LYS A 177 7.10 20.98 -10.43
N GLY A 178 7.28 21.16 -11.72
CA GLY A 178 8.56 21.54 -12.33
C GLY A 178 9.67 20.50 -12.12
N LEU A 179 9.30 19.22 -12.11
CA LEU A 179 10.20 18.09 -11.91
C LEU A 179 11.00 17.82 -13.19
N THR A 180 12.32 17.75 -13.11
CA THR A 180 13.14 17.36 -14.27
C THR A 180 13.37 15.86 -14.28
N VAL A 181 12.91 15.15 -15.32
CA VAL A 181 13.12 13.71 -15.50
C VAL A 181 14.61 13.42 -15.66
N VAL A 182 15.13 12.46 -14.90
CA VAL A 182 16.51 11.99 -14.96
C VAL A 182 16.55 10.48 -15.16
N ALA A 183 17.75 9.92 -15.38
CA ALA A 183 17.90 8.49 -15.58
C ALA A 183 17.35 7.70 -14.38
N ALA A 184 16.45 6.75 -14.66
CA ALA A 184 15.94 5.78 -13.68
C ALA A 184 16.89 4.57 -13.54
N GLY A 185 17.56 4.20 -14.63
CA GLY A 185 18.51 3.10 -14.69
C GLY A 185 19.16 3.02 -16.07
N GLN A 186 19.64 1.84 -16.43
CA GLN A 186 20.23 1.58 -17.75
C GLN A 186 19.62 0.35 -18.41
N ASP A 187 19.53 0.36 -19.74
CA ASP A 187 19.16 -0.80 -20.53
C ASP A 187 20.30 -1.83 -20.64
N ASP A 188 20.03 -2.98 -21.28
CA ASP A 188 21.02 -4.04 -21.51
C ASP A 188 22.27 -3.59 -22.31
N ALA A 189 22.15 -2.48 -23.05
CA ALA A 189 23.24 -1.89 -23.81
C ALA A 189 24.01 -0.82 -23.01
N GLY A 190 23.59 -0.53 -21.77
CA GLY A 190 24.19 0.47 -20.89
C GLY A 190 23.77 1.91 -21.21
N ASN A 191 22.69 2.12 -21.96
CA ASN A 191 22.13 3.45 -22.19
C ASN A 191 21.21 3.83 -21.04
N ASP A 192 21.26 5.10 -20.63
CA ASP A 192 20.36 5.63 -19.61
C ASP A 192 18.90 5.61 -20.11
N VAL A 193 17.98 5.16 -19.26
CA VAL A 193 16.54 5.11 -19.54
C VAL A 193 15.75 5.97 -18.54
N PRO A 194 14.63 6.59 -18.97
CA PRO A 194 13.85 7.50 -18.12
C PRO A 194 12.98 6.77 -17.09
N PHE A 195 12.68 5.49 -17.29
CA PHE A 195 11.90 4.66 -16.38
C PHE A 195 12.38 3.19 -16.41
N LEU A 196 11.92 2.40 -15.45
CA LEU A 196 12.12 0.96 -15.33
C LEU A 196 10.77 0.26 -15.10
N TYR A 197 10.62 -0.96 -15.61
CA TYR A 197 9.57 -1.87 -15.15
C TYR A 197 10.08 -2.62 -13.92
N ASN A 198 9.33 -2.59 -12.82
CA ASN A 198 9.81 -2.89 -11.46
C ASN A 198 10.98 -2.01 -11.00
N TRP A 199 11.17 -1.94 -9.69
CA TRP A 199 12.17 -1.07 -9.04
C TRP A 199 13.62 -1.33 -9.49
N ASP A 200 13.92 -2.55 -9.96
CA ASP A 200 15.25 -2.98 -10.40
C ASP A 200 15.38 -3.19 -11.92
N GLY A 201 14.33 -2.90 -12.69
CA GLY A 201 14.30 -3.12 -14.13
C GLY A 201 14.08 -4.58 -14.56
N SER A 202 13.76 -5.49 -13.63
CA SER A 202 13.48 -6.90 -13.94
C SER A 202 12.08 -7.16 -14.50
N GLY A 203 11.21 -6.15 -14.50
CA GLY A 203 9.81 -6.25 -14.89
C GLY A 203 9.56 -6.20 -16.39
N THR A 204 8.28 -6.17 -16.72
CA THR A 204 7.71 -6.11 -18.06
C THR A 204 6.49 -5.20 -18.09
N GLN A 205 6.00 -4.87 -19.29
CA GLN A 205 4.79 -4.09 -19.43
C GLN A 205 3.62 -4.72 -18.68
N GLY A 206 2.97 -3.92 -17.84
CA GLY A 206 1.94 -4.34 -16.90
C GLY A 206 2.41 -4.34 -15.45
N ASP A 207 3.72 -4.42 -15.20
CA ASP A 207 4.31 -4.24 -13.86
C ASP A 207 4.43 -2.74 -13.52
N ASP A 208 4.72 -2.42 -12.26
CA ASP A 208 4.93 -1.05 -11.81
C ASP A 208 6.01 -0.32 -12.61
N LEU A 209 5.83 0.98 -12.82
CA LEU A 209 6.84 1.83 -13.44
C LEU A 209 7.55 2.67 -12.39
N TYR A 210 8.87 2.62 -12.38
CA TYR A 210 9.70 3.47 -11.53
C TYR A 210 10.44 4.47 -12.40
N PHE A 211 10.36 5.75 -12.06
CA PHE A 211 11.08 6.81 -12.77
C PHE A 211 11.70 7.79 -11.78
N ASN A 212 12.78 8.44 -12.20
CA ASN A 212 13.49 9.37 -11.36
C ASN A 212 13.26 10.80 -11.83
N VAL A 213 13.10 11.70 -10.87
CA VAL A 213 13.01 13.13 -11.09
C VAL A 213 14.01 13.87 -10.22
N SER A 214 14.40 15.06 -10.64
CA SER A 214 15.25 15.95 -9.87
C SER A 214 14.57 17.28 -9.56
N VAL A 215 14.83 17.76 -8.34
CA VAL A 215 14.48 19.10 -7.86
C VAL A 215 15.74 19.68 -7.23
N GLY A 216 16.29 20.74 -7.85
CA GLY A 216 17.63 21.23 -7.50
C GLY A 216 18.70 20.16 -7.75
N ASP A 217 19.50 19.86 -6.72
CA ASP A 217 20.60 18.89 -6.79
C ASP A 217 20.20 17.49 -6.26
N GLN A 218 18.92 17.28 -5.91
CA GLN A 218 18.43 16.02 -5.33
C GLN A 218 17.61 15.24 -6.35
N THR A 219 17.71 13.91 -6.28
CA THR A 219 16.96 12.96 -7.09
C THR A 219 15.97 12.18 -6.22
N TYR A 220 14.76 11.97 -6.72
CA TYR A 220 13.69 11.24 -6.07
C TYR A 220 13.13 10.19 -7.02
N THR A 221 12.70 9.05 -6.48
CA THR A 221 12.10 7.96 -7.23
C THR A 221 10.60 7.95 -7.02
N PHE A 222 9.86 8.05 -8.13
CA PHE A 222 8.41 8.09 -8.17
C PHE A 222 7.90 6.81 -8.86
N THR A 223 6.69 6.39 -8.51
CA THR A 223 6.14 5.10 -8.93
C THR A 223 4.78 5.29 -9.59
N VAL A 224 4.53 4.61 -10.70
CA VAL A 224 3.16 4.30 -11.16
C VAL A 224 2.87 2.87 -10.73
N GLU A 225 2.11 2.73 -9.66
CA GLU A 225 1.67 1.45 -9.10
C GLU A 225 0.64 0.81 -10.03
N SER A 226 0.95 -0.36 -10.55
CA SER A 226 0.19 -1.05 -11.61
C SER A 226 -1.20 -1.49 -11.16
N TYR A 227 -1.40 -1.79 -9.87
CA TYR A 227 -2.73 -2.10 -9.36
C TYR A 227 -3.65 -0.87 -9.36
N LEU A 228 -3.08 0.32 -9.09
CA LEU A 228 -3.81 1.59 -9.09
C LEU A 228 -3.97 2.15 -10.52
N CYS A 229 -2.94 2.03 -11.34
CA CYS A 229 -2.85 2.59 -12.68
C CYS A 229 -2.25 1.56 -13.64
N ASP A 230 -3.09 0.68 -14.17
CA ASP A 230 -2.64 -0.36 -15.09
C ASP A 230 -2.10 0.17 -16.44
N SER A 231 -1.53 -0.72 -17.25
CA SER A 231 -0.95 -0.39 -18.57
C SER A 231 -1.93 0.24 -19.59
N SER A 232 -3.24 0.20 -19.32
CA SER A 232 -4.24 0.85 -20.16
C SER A 232 -4.45 2.33 -19.81
N THR A 233 -4.03 2.76 -18.62
CA THR A 233 -4.20 4.13 -18.14
C THR A 233 -3.33 5.16 -18.87
N GLU A 234 -3.77 6.42 -18.85
CA GLU A 234 -3.05 7.53 -19.48
C GLU A 234 -1.69 7.78 -18.80
N VAL A 235 -1.64 7.74 -17.46
CA VAL A 235 -0.39 8.00 -16.71
C VAL A 235 0.67 6.93 -16.97
N TYR A 236 0.28 5.65 -17.05
CA TYR A 236 1.22 4.57 -17.35
C TYR A 236 1.89 4.78 -18.72
N LYS A 237 1.07 5.06 -19.74
CA LYS A 237 1.55 5.38 -21.10
C LYS A 237 2.36 6.67 -21.15
N ALA A 238 2.02 7.66 -20.31
CA ALA A 238 2.79 8.90 -20.22
C ALA A 238 4.19 8.65 -19.66
N VAL A 239 4.34 7.81 -18.63
CA VAL A 239 5.65 7.40 -18.10
C VAL A 239 6.46 6.63 -19.14
N GLU A 240 5.83 5.69 -19.86
CA GLU A 240 6.50 4.96 -20.96
C GLU A 240 7.04 5.89 -22.07
N ALA A 241 6.46 7.09 -22.20
CA ALA A 241 6.82 8.08 -23.20
C ALA A 241 7.73 9.21 -22.69
N LEU A 242 8.16 9.17 -21.43
CA LEU A 242 9.04 10.20 -20.87
C LEU A 242 10.40 10.24 -21.58
N GLU A 243 11.00 11.42 -21.60
CA GLU A 243 12.37 11.64 -22.06
C GLU A 243 13.23 12.23 -20.94
N ILE A 244 14.49 11.78 -20.83
CA ILE A 244 15.44 12.36 -19.89
C ILE A 244 15.64 13.85 -20.21
N GLY A 245 15.53 14.70 -19.19
CA GLY A 245 15.60 16.17 -19.31
C GLY A 245 14.26 16.85 -19.54
N GLN A 246 13.17 16.09 -19.72
CA GLN A 246 11.82 16.64 -19.79
C GLN A 246 11.40 17.22 -18.44
N VAL A 247 10.67 18.33 -18.47
CA VAL A 247 10.08 18.92 -17.27
C VAL A 247 8.62 18.53 -17.18
N ILE A 248 8.20 18.04 -16.02
CA ILE A 248 6.85 17.54 -15.78
C ILE A 248 6.27 18.08 -14.47
N ASP A 249 4.95 18.16 -14.41
CA ASP A 249 4.19 18.17 -13.17
C ASP A 249 3.60 16.77 -12.97
N ALA A 250 3.53 16.30 -11.72
CA ALA A 250 3.00 15.00 -11.35
C ALA A 250 2.00 15.13 -10.20
N GLN A 251 0.93 14.34 -10.24
CA GLN A 251 -0.07 14.25 -9.18
C GLN A 251 -0.22 12.79 -8.75
N GLY A 252 -0.43 12.54 -7.47
CA GLY A 252 -0.57 11.20 -6.93
C GLY A 252 -0.88 11.17 -5.45
N PHE A 253 -0.73 10.01 -4.84
CA PHE A 253 -0.84 9.83 -3.39
C PHE A 253 0.55 9.72 -2.77
N LEU A 254 0.78 10.45 -1.68
CA LEU A 254 2.09 10.49 -1.01
C LEU A 254 2.33 9.23 -0.17
N TYR A 255 2.64 8.13 -0.85
CA TYR A 255 3.00 6.85 -0.25
C TYR A 255 4.46 6.83 0.25
N TRP A 256 4.73 5.98 1.24
CA TRP A 256 6.02 5.82 1.89
C TRP A 256 6.53 4.38 1.82
N TYR A 257 7.81 4.21 1.48
CA TYR A 257 8.50 2.93 1.62
C TYR A 257 9.98 3.17 1.83
N GLU A 258 10.43 3.15 3.08
CA GLU A 258 11.78 3.54 3.51
C GLU A 258 12.16 4.98 3.04
N GLY A 259 11.17 5.82 2.76
CA GLY A 259 11.31 7.15 2.17
C GLY A 259 10.12 7.50 1.28
N VAL A 260 10.12 8.73 0.76
CA VAL A 260 9.09 9.20 -0.17
C VAL A 260 9.07 8.32 -1.43
N ASN A 261 7.93 7.70 -1.71
CA ASN A 261 7.74 6.89 -2.92
C ASN A 261 6.29 7.02 -3.43
N PRO A 262 5.90 8.18 -3.98
CA PRO A 262 4.51 8.49 -4.27
C PRO A 262 3.96 7.60 -5.39
N HIS A 263 2.69 7.22 -5.26
CA HIS A 263 1.93 6.54 -6.29
C HIS A 263 1.29 7.57 -7.23
N ILE A 264 1.93 7.79 -8.36
CA ILE A 264 1.58 8.80 -9.36
C ILE A 264 0.41 8.32 -10.22
N THR A 265 -0.61 9.16 -10.31
CA THR A 265 -1.86 8.89 -11.04
C THR A 265 -2.06 9.82 -12.23
N SER A 266 -1.26 10.88 -12.34
CA SER A 266 -1.24 11.79 -13.49
C SER A 266 0.12 12.44 -13.67
N ILE A 267 0.52 12.65 -14.93
CA ILE A 267 1.71 13.42 -15.31
C ILE A 267 1.32 14.38 -16.44
N THR A 268 1.84 15.60 -16.37
CA THR A 268 1.71 16.61 -17.43
C THR A 268 3.08 17.15 -17.80
N VAL A 269 3.36 17.23 -19.10
CA VAL A 269 4.60 17.85 -19.60
C VAL A 269 4.46 19.37 -19.53
N VAL A 270 5.46 20.04 -18.95
CA VAL A 270 5.53 21.50 -18.89
C VAL A 270 6.24 22.01 -20.15
N GLU A 271 5.55 22.83 -20.94
CA GLU A 271 6.09 23.49 -22.15
C GLU A 271 6.99 24.70 -21.84
#